data_AF-A0A0Q6A9J2-F1
#
_entry.id   AF-A0A0Q6A9J2-F1
#
_cell.length_a   1.000
_cell.length_b   1.000
_cell.length_c   1.000
_cell.angle_alpha   90.00
_cell.angle_beta   90.00
_cell.angle_gamma   90.00
#
_symmetry.space_group_name_H-M   'P 1'
#
loop_
_entity.id
_entity.type
_entity.pdbx_description
1 polymer ?
#
loop_
_entity_poly.entity_id
_entity_poly.type
_entity_poly.pdbx_seq_one_letter_code
_entity_poly.pdbx_strand_id
1 'polypeptide(L)'
;MEVFSIITSDQQVKVYFEKFIYNYSKLRLKYKDTDTSYFINILTGENEIYYHYIMVDKEEYEYNYSDFEKNFIKDYFKDHTILIFDLQFKNSFFLKEFLKDFKNFVKKNHVASNQENEMRVLYSDSEME
;
A
#
# COMPACT_ATOMS: atom_id res chain seq x y z
N MET A 1 -4.12 4.78 15.39
CA MET A 1 -3.19 4.47 14.30
C MET A 1 -3.88 4.91 13.05
N GLU A 2 -3.16 5.63 12.19
CA GLU A 2 -3.69 6.10 10.93
C GLU A 2 -3.58 4.98 9.90
N VAL A 3 -4.47 4.98 8.91
CA VAL A 3 -4.47 4.03 7.79
C VAL A 3 -4.02 4.78 6.56
N PHE A 4 -3.28 4.11 5.69
CA PHE A 4 -2.91 4.61 4.38
C PHE A 4 -3.05 3.48 3.38
N SER A 5 -3.79 3.73 2.30
CA SER A 5 -4.05 2.72 1.29
C SER A 5 -3.28 3.02 0.00
N ILE A 6 -2.68 2.01 -0.60
CA ILE A 6 -2.20 2.09 -1.97
C ILE A 6 -3.16 1.29 -2.83
N ILE A 7 -3.69 1.91 -3.87
CA ILE A 7 -4.71 1.29 -4.74
C ILE A 7 -4.14 1.21 -6.15
N THR A 8 -4.15 0.02 -6.74
CA THR A 8 -3.59 -0.22 -8.07
C THR A 8 -4.29 -1.40 -8.76
N SER A 9 -4.36 -1.40 -10.08
CA SER A 9 -4.75 -2.57 -10.88
C SER A 9 -3.55 -3.39 -11.36
N ASP A 10 -2.32 -2.96 -11.05
CA ASP A 10 -1.10 -3.61 -11.52
C ASP A 10 -0.55 -4.61 -10.50
N GLN A 11 -0.63 -5.91 -10.83
CA GLN A 11 -0.08 -7.00 -10.04
C GLN A 11 1.44 -6.87 -9.82
N GLN A 12 2.17 -6.22 -10.74
CA GLN A 12 3.60 -6.03 -10.59
C GLN A 12 3.93 -5.06 -9.43
N VAL A 13 3.05 -4.09 -9.15
CA VAL A 13 3.20 -3.22 -7.97
C VAL A 13 3.14 -4.02 -6.69
N LYS A 14 2.24 -5.02 -6.57
CA LYS A 14 2.19 -5.92 -5.40
C LYS A 14 3.53 -6.61 -5.19
N VAL A 15 4.08 -7.19 -6.25
CA VAL A 15 5.37 -7.90 -6.20
C VAL A 15 6.49 -6.96 -5.76
N TYR A 16 6.52 -5.73 -6.28
CA TYR A 16 7.50 -4.73 -5.85
C TYR A 16 7.30 -4.28 -4.40
N PHE A 17 6.06 -4.11 -3.97
CA PHE A 17 5.74 -3.71 -2.60
C PHE A 17 6.16 -4.77 -1.60
N GLU A 18 5.81 -6.03 -1.82
CA GLU A 18 6.23 -7.13 -0.95
C GLU A 18 7.76 -7.26 -0.94
N LYS A 19 8.42 -7.23 -2.09
CA LYS A 19 9.89 -7.24 -2.14
C LYS A 19 10.50 -6.07 -1.37
N PHE A 20 9.90 -4.88 -1.43
CA PHE A 20 10.37 -3.71 -0.73
C PHE A 20 10.18 -3.84 0.79
N ILE A 21 8.95 -4.02 1.27
CA ILE A 21 8.63 -3.97 2.71
C ILE A 21 9.35 -5.07 3.51
N TYR A 22 9.47 -6.28 2.94
CA TYR A 22 10.15 -7.39 3.61
C TYR A 22 11.68 -7.25 3.63
N ASN A 23 12.25 -6.38 2.80
CA ASN A 23 13.70 -6.11 2.76
C ASN A 23 14.06 -4.67 3.16
N TYR A 24 13.09 -3.90 3.65
CA TYR A 24 13.32 -2.50 3.99
C TYR A 24 14.17 -2.39 5.26
N SER A 25 15.36 -1.81 5.15
CA SER A 25 16.38 -1.84 6.21
C SER A 25 16.00 -1.16 7.52
N LYS A 26 14.93 -0.35 7.55
CA LYS A 26 14.42 0.28 8.78
C LYS A 26 13.33 -0.54 9.48
N LEU A 27 12.81 -1.58 8.82
CA LEU A 27 11.77 -2.46 9.36
C LEU A 27 12.26 -3.89 9.48
N ARG A 28 11.69 -4.60 10.46
CA ARG A 28 11.80 -6.04 10.58
C ARG A 28 10.43 -6.64 10.76
N LEU A 29 10.14 -7.72 10.02
CA LEU A 29 8.95 -8.53 10.27
C LEU A 29 9.02 -9.11 11.69
N LYS A 30 8.03 -8.79 12.52
CA LYS A 30 7.89 -9.33 13.87
C LYS A 30 7.00 -10.57 13.87
N TYR A 31 5.89 -10.49 13.15
CA TYR A 31 4.86 -11.52 13.13
C TYR A 31 4.02 -11.39 11.85
N LYS A 32 3.35 -12.46 11.46
CA LYS A 32 2.38 -12.48 10.36
C LYS A 32 1.26 -13.43 10.76
N ASP A 33 0.01 -13.00 10.65
CA ASP A 33 -1.16 -13.87 10.73
C ASP A 33 -1.66 -14.23 9.33
N THR A 34 -2.95 -14.57 9.19
CA THR A 34 -3.54 -15.07 7.94
C THR A 34 -3.39 -14.07 6.79
N ASP A 35 -3.62 -12.79 7.04
CA ASP A 35 -3.71 -11.74 6.01
C ASP A 35 -2.85 -10.49 6.34
N THR A 36 -2.38 -10.36 7.57
CA THR A 36 -1.73 -9.16 8.10
C THR A 36 -0.28 -9.44 8.51
N SER A 37 0.63 -8.60 8.02
CA SER A 37 2.06 -8.64 8.34
C SER A 37 2.43 -7.49 9.26
N TYR A 38 3.10 -7.80 10.37
CA TYR A 38 3.40 -6.88 11.45
C TYR A 38 4.89 -6.53 11.43
N PHE A 39 5.21 -5.26 11.22
CA PHE A 39 6.58 -4.77 11.14
C PHE A 39 6.91 -3.84 12.31
N ILE A 40 8.09 -4.05 12.89
CA ILE A 40 8.67 -3.17 13.89
C ILE A 40 9.79 -2.33 13.29
N ASN A 41 9.94 -1.12 13.82
CA ASN A 41 11.08 -0.27 13.57
C ASN A 41 12.33 -0.86 14.24
N ILE A 42 13.40 -1.03 13.47
CA ILE A 42 14.62 -1.68 13.98
C ILE A 42 15.33 -0.80 15.04
N LEU A 43 15.19 0.53 14.97
CA LEU A 43 15.85 1.45 15.89
C LEU A 43 15.11 1.54 17.23
N THR A 44 13.78 1.64 17.21
CA THR A 44 12.96 1.83 18.43
C THR A 44 12.46 0.51 19.01
N GLY A 45 12.41 -0.56 18.21
CA GLY A 45 11.80 -1.84 18.59
C GLY A 45 10.27 -1.81 18.67
N GLU A 46 9.64 -0.67 18.40
CA GLU A 46 8.19 -0.50 18.46
C GLU A 46 7.50 -0.93 17.16
N ASN A 47 6.21 -1.29 17.27
CA ASN A 47 5.36 -1.55 16.10
C ASN A 47 5.23 -0.28 15.27
N GLU A 48 5.50 -0.39 13.97
CA GLU A 48 5.60 0.76 13.07
C GLU A 48 4.59 0.66 11.92
N ILE A 49 4.52 -0.50 11.25
CA ILE A 49 3.62 -0.74 10.13
C ILE A 49 2.90 -2.08 10.28
N TYR A 50 1.59 -2.07 10.09
CA TYR A 50 0.76 -3.25 9.83
C TYR A 50 0.39 -3.21 8.37
N TYR A 51 0.78 -4.24 7.63
CA TYR A 51 0.50 -4.36 6.21
C TYR A 51 -0.55 -5.43 5.99
N HIS A 52 -1.68 -5.01 5.44
CA HIS A 52 -2.77 -5.88 5.01
C HIS A 52 -2.94 -5.76 3.49
N TYR A 53 -3.11 -6.89 2.81
CA TYR A 53 -3.31 -6.96 1.37
C TYR A 53 -4.73 -7.45 1.07
N ILE A 54 -5.48 -6.63 0.35
CA ILE A 54 -6.83 -6.96 -0.08
C ILE A 54 -6.83 -7.04 -1.60
N MET A 55 -7.22 -8.21 -2.12
CA MET A 55 -7.63 -8.32 -3.52
C MET A 55 -9.13 -8.09 -3.54
N VAL A 56 -9.53 -6.90 -3.96
CA VAL A 56 -10.95 -6.57 -4.03
C VAL A 56 -11.47 -7.10 -5.37
N ASP A 57 -12.25 -8.17 -5.30
CA ASP A 57 -13.11 -8.54 -6.41
C ASP A 57 -14.36 -7.66 -6.43
N LYS A 58 -15.11 -7.75 -7.52
CA LYS A 58 -16.28 -6.90 -7.74
C LYS A 58 -17.35 -7.06 -6.65
N GLU A 59 -17.43 -8.23 -6.00
CA GLU A 59 -18.43 -8.48 -4.97
C GLU A 59 -18.04 -7.83 -3.64
N GLU A 60 -16.81 -8.00 -3.15
CA GLU A 60 -16.37 -7.35 -1.90
C GLU A 60 -16.41 -5.82 -1.98
N TYR A 61 -16.10 -5.28 -3.17
CA TYR A 61 -16.19 -3.86 -3.47
C TYR A 61 -17.60 -3.28 -3.26
N GLU A 62 -18.64 -4.00 -3.70
CA GLU A 62 -20.03 -3.52 -3.60
C GLU A 62 -20.55 -3.49 -2.15
N TYR A 63 -19.94 -4.26 -1.24
CA TYR A 63 -20.41 -4.34 0.14
C TYR A 63 -19.66 -3.44 1.12
N ASN A 64 -18.35 -3.19 0.89
CA ASN A 64 -17.48 -2.60 1.92
C ASN A 64 -17.16 -1.11 1.73
N TYR A 65 -17.48 -0.52 0.58
CA TYR A 65 -17.13 0.88 0.26
C TYR A 65 -18.36 1.79 0.20
N SER A 66 -18.17 3.10 0.44
CA SER A 66 -19.24 4.08 0.24
C SER A 66 -19.50 4.34 -1.24
N ASP A 67 -20.69 4.81 -1.59
CA ASP A 67 -21.04 5.11 -3.00
C ASP A 67 -20.09 6.13 -3.66
N PHE A 68 -19.53 7.05 -2.88
CA PHE A 68 -18.55 8.01 -3.37
C PHE A 68 -17.23 7.33 -3.75
N GLU A 69 -16.67 6.52 -2.85
CA GLU A 69 -15.43 5.78 -3.08
C GLU A 69 -15.59 4.79 -4.23
N LYS A 70 -16.76 4.12 -4.29
CA LYS A 70 -17.13 3.26 -5.41
C LYS A 70 -17.05 4.02 -6.74
N ASN A 71 -17.77 5.13 -6.86
CA ASN A 71 -17.78 5.89 -8.11
C ASN A 71 -16.36 6.36 -8.50
N PHE A 72 -15.56 6.83 -7.54
CA PHE A 72 -14.17 7.22 -7.79
C PHE A 72 -13.33 6.05 -8.35
N ILE A 73 -13.41 4.90 -7.69
CA ILE A 73 -12.66 3.70 -8.05
C ILE A 73 -13.11 3.17 -9.42
N LYS A 74 -14.42 3.12 -9.68
CA LYS A 74 -15.00 2.67 -10.94
C LYS A 74 -14.65 3.60 -12.10
N ASP A 75 -14.70 4.90 -11.90
CA ASP A 75 -14.35 5.86 -12.94
C ASP A 75 -12.86 5.80 -13.29
N TYR A 76 -12.02 5.50 -12.28
CA TYR A 76 -10.57 5.48 -12.44
C TYR A 76 -10.04 4.14 -13.01
N PHE A 77 -10.47 3.02 -12.44
CA PHE A 77 -9.96 1.68 -12.78
C PHE A 77 -10.89 0.89 -13.71
N LYS A 78 -12.11 1.39 -13.99
CA LYS A 78 -13.14 0.72 -14.81
C LYS A 78 -13.46 -0.67 -14.25
N ASP A 79 -13.59 -1.68 -15.12
CA ASP A 79 -13.91 -3.06 -14.76
C ASP A 79 -12.68 -3.92 -14.42
N HIS A 80 -11.51 -3.31 -14.16
CA HIS A 80 -10.31 -4.08 -13.78
C HIS A 80 -10.39 -4.52 -12.31
N THR A 81 -9.82 -5.69 -11.99
CA THR A 81 -9.56 -6.09 -10.61
C THR A 81 -8.61 -5.10 -9.94
N ILE A 82 -8.86 -4.80 -8.67
CA ILE A 82 -8.13 -3.78 -7.92
C ILE A 82 -7.45 -4.43 -6.72
N LEU A 83 -6.25 -3.94 -6.45
CA LEU A 83 -5.40 -4.34 -5.36
C LEU A 83 -5.30 -3.18 -4.40
N ILE A 84 -5.52 -3.47 -3.12
CA ILE A 84 -5.42 -2.50 -2.04
C ILE A 84 -4.36 -2.98 -1.05
N PHE A 85 -3.39 -2.11 -0.78
CA PHE A 85 -2.38 -2.31 0.27
C PHE A 85 -2.71 -1.35 1.40
N ASP A 86 -3.28 -1.86 2.48
CA ASP A 86 -3.55 -1.07 3.68
C ASP A 86 -2.33 -1.11 4.59
N LEU A 87 -1.83 0.08 4.92
CA LEU A 87 -0.77 0.30 5.88
C LEU A 87 -1.35 1.02 7.08
N GLN A 88 -1.49 0.32 8.20
CA GLN A 88 -1.74 1.00 9.47
C GLN A 88 -0.39 1.42 10.06
N PHE A 89 -0.25 2.68 10.43
CA PHE A 89 1.03 3.23 10.87
C PHE A 89 0.88 4.05 12.15
N LYS A 90 2.00 4.15 12.88
CA LYS A 90 2.09 4.96 14.11
C LYS A 90 2.68 6.34 13.84
N ASN A 91 3.70 6.42 12.98
CA ASN A 91 4.47 7.64 12.76
C ASN A 91 4.35 8.12 11.31
N SER A 92 3.69 9.26 11.11
CA SER A 92 3.48 9.86 9.79
C SER A 92 4.79 10.30 9.12
N PHE A 93 5.79 10.74 9.88
CA PHE A 93 7.12 11.05 9.34
C PHE A 93 7.80 9.79 8.80
N PHE A 94 7.74 8.69 9.56
CA PHE A 94 8.26 7.39 9.10
C PHE A 94 7.54 6.93 7.84
N LEU A 95 6.21 7.01 7.78
CA LEU A 95 5.45 6.65 6.59
C LEU A 95 5.86 7.50 5.38
N LYS A 96 6.00 8.82 5.55
CA LYS A 96 6.46 9.72 4.46
C LYS A 96 7.83 9.30 3.91
N GLU A 97 8.78 8.95 4.78
CA GLU A 97 10.08 8.40 4.36
C GLU A 97 9.94 7.05 3.66
N PHE A 98 9.17 6.12 4.24
CA PHE A 98 8.91 4.78 3.70
C PHE A 98 8.34 4.85 2.29
N LEU A 99 7.34 5.71 2.06
CA LEU A 99 6.71 5.89 0.75
C LEU A 99 7.64 6.54 -0.26
N LYS A 100 8.49 7.49 0.16
CA LYS A 100 9.52 8.08 -0.69
C LYS A 100 10.53 7.01 -1.13
N ASP A 101 10.97 6.17 -0.21
CA ASP A 101 11.91 5.08 -0.49
C ASP A 101 11.28 4.00 -1.38
N PHE A 102 10.00 3.67 -1.15
CA PHE A 102 9.25 2.75 -2.01
C PHE A 102 9.14 3.29 -3.44
N LYS A 103 8.76 4.56 -3.62
CA LYS A 103 8.70 5.21 -4.94
C LYS A 103 10.07 5.16 -5.64
N ASN A 104 11.16 5.38 -4.92
CA ASN A 104 12.51 5.27 -5.47
C ASN A 104 12.88 3.82 -5.83
N PHE A 105 12.48 2.86 -5.01
CA PHE A 105 12.66 1.43 -5.29
C PHE A 105 11.93 1.04 -6.57
N VAL A 106 10.65 1.41 -6.71
CA VAL A 106 9.87 1.16 -7.92
C VAL A 106 10.56 1.78 -9.11
N LYS A 107 10.89 3.08 -9.09
CA LYS A 107 11.60 3.75 -10.20
C LYS A 107 12.86 3.01 -10.64
N LYS A 108 13.70 2.58 -9.69
CA LYS A 108 14.95 1.85 -10.00
C LYS A 108 14.70 0.49 -10.65
N ASN A 109 13.70 -0.25 -10.20
CA ASN A 109 13.38 -1.58 -10.74
C ASN A 109 12.53 -1.49 -12.02
N HIS A 110 11.79 -0.39 -12.20
CA HIS A 110 10.88 -0.16 -13.31
C HIS A 110 11.57 0.47 -14.54
N VAL A 111 12.73 1.12 -14.41
CA VAL A 111 13.57 1.50 -15.57
C VAL A 111 14.02 0.27 -16.38
N ALA A 112 13.92 -0.95 -15.82
CA ALA A 112 14.16 -2.20 -16.53
C ALA A 112 12.93 -2.73 -17.31
N SER A 113 11.73 -2.17 -17.09
CA SER A 113 10.47 -2.60 -17.72
C SER A 113 9.78 -1.40 -18.38
N ASN A 114 9.87 -1.26 -19.70
CA ASN A 114 9.34 -0.18 -20.54
C ASN A 114 7.79 -0.03 -20.57
N GLN A 115 7.07 -0.16 -19.44
CA GLN A 115 5.62 0.02 -19.39
C GLN A 115 5.26 1.11 -18.39
N GLU A 116 4.76 2.26 -18.84
CA GLU A 116 4.18 3.28 -17.96
C GLU A 116 2.94 2.71 -17.23
N ASN A 117 3.13 2.12 -16.05
CA ASN A 117 2.03 1.83 -15.15
C ASN A 117 1.88 3.01 -14.17
N GLU A 118 0.76 3.73 -14.27
CA GLU A 118 0.39 4.79 -13.34
C GLU A 118 0.16 4.21 -11.93
N MET A 119 1.20 4.17 -11.11
CA MET A 119 1.05 3.98 -9.67
C MET A 119 0.38 5.21 -9.07
N ARG A 120 -0.91 5.11 -8.73
CA ARG A 120 -1.61 6.12 -7.95
C ARG A 120 -1.64 5.74 -6.48
N VAL A 121 -1.54 6.77 -5.65
CA VAL A 121 -1.55 6.66 -4.20
C VAL A 121 -2.81 7.39 -3.75
N LEU A 122 -3.72 6.69 -3.08
CA LEU A 122 -5.00 7.25 -2.62
C LEU A 122 -4.98 7.31 -1.10
N TYR A 123 -5.06 8.53 -0.57
CA TYR A 123 -5.01 8.81 0.86
C TYR A 123 -6.44 8.86 1.42
N SER A 124 -6.70 8.15 2.50
CA SER A 124 -7.82 8.33 3.44
C SER A 124 -7.17 8.25 4.83
N ASP A 125 -7.37 9.14 5.80
CA ASP A 125 -8.42 10.11 6.07
C ASP A 125 -7.84 11.46 6.50
N SER A 126 -8.50 12.54 6.08
CA SER A 126 -8.38 13.93 6.58
C SER A 126 -6.98 14.57 6.61
N GLU A 127 -6.80 15.57 5.74
CA GLU A 127 -5.95 16.76 5.96
C GLU A 127 -4.51 16.53 6.49
N MET A 128 -3.53 16.67 5.60
CA MET A 128 -2.25 17.25 6.00
C MET A 128 -1.90 18.38 5.03
N GLU A 129 -2.31 19.59 5.43
CA GLU A 129 -1.54 20.81 5.16
C GLU A 129 -0.09 20.68 5.63
#